data_AF-A0ABD3L8A5-F1
#
_entry.id   AF-A0ABD3L8A5-F1
#
_cell.length_a   1.000
_cell.length_b   1.000
_cell.length_c   1.000
_cell.angle_alpha   90.00
_cell.angle_beta   90.00
_cell.angle_gamma   90.00
#
_symmetry.space_group_name_H-M   'P 1'
#
loop_
_entity.id
_entity.type
_entity.pdbx_description
1 polymer ?
#
loop_
_entity_poly.entity_id
_entity_poly.type
_entity_poly.pdbx_seq_one_letter_code
_entity_poly.pdbx_strand_id
1 'polypeptide(L)'
;MANSEAGSSSDSARATGGEYQVFLNFRGSDTRYGFTDFLYHGLVDTGVCVFMDETELGVGEVIGENLLRAINNSKIYIPIFSQTYASSKWCLRELVHIVDNASKLESQKSIFPIFLDVEPEDIKLKTPRYSDALLEHEKKFPVEVKLWRKALAEVDEIKGWNVKKDESQATIVKLVVERVLEELELKQRLVPKHLVELHNRVKQLTELLDVNHLDVRLIGIYGMGGIGKTTIAKVN
;
A
#
# COMPACT_ATOMS: atom_id res chain seq x y z
N MET A 1 -5.29 53.07 24.77
CA MET A 1 -6.57 52.34 24.70
C MET A 1 -6.74 51.90 23.26
N ALA A 2 -6.22 50.73 22.87
CA ALA A 2 -6.82 49.39 23.05
C ALA A 2 -8.22 49.31 22.41
N ASN A 3 -8.34 48.67 21.23
CA ASN A 3 -8.78 47.28 21.20
C ASN A 3 -8.55 46.62 19.83
N SER A 4 -8.12 45.36 19.95
CA SER A 4 -7.91 44.34 18.93
C SER A 4 -9.21 43.92 18.24
N GLU A 5 -9.11 43.49 16.99
CA GLU A 5 -9.92 42.37 16.49
C GLU A 5 -9.01 41.34 15.82
N ALA A 6 -9.10 40.14 16.36
CA ALA A 6 -8.32 38.98 16.02
C ALA A 6 -8.79 38.36 14.71
N GLY A 7 -7.83 37.90 13.92
CA GLY A 7 -8.09 37.04 12.78
C GLY A 7 -8.76 35.75 13.22
N SER A 8 -9.83 35.38 12.52
CA SER A 8 -10.29 34.01 12.46
C SER A 8 -9.98 33.50 11.06
N SER A 9 -8.72 33.13 10.84
CA SER A 9 -8.37 32.20 9.77
C SER A 9 -9.00 30.87 10.16
N SER A 10 -10.18 30.60 9.62
CA SER A 10 -10.76 29.26 9.69
C SER A 10 -9.91 28.35 8.82
N ASP A 11 -8.81 27.85 9.39
CA ASP A 11 -8.24 26.55 9.05
C ASP A 11 -9.30 25.49 9.39
N SER A 12 -10.38 25.46 8.63
CA SER A 12 -11.07 24.21 8.37
C SER A 12 -10.10 23.43 7.49
N ALA A 13 -9.16 22.74 8.13
CA ALA A 13 -8.55 21.56 7.56
C ALA A 13 -9.71 20.77 6.96
N ARG A 14 -9.87 20.87 5.64
CA ARG A 14 -10.84 20.08 4.92
C ARG A 14 -10.42 18.66 5.24
N ALA A 15 -11.19 17.99 6.08
CA ALA A 15 -11.24 16.55 6.14
C ALA A 15 -11.69 16.10 4.74
N THR A 16 -10.76 16.09 3.79
CA THR A 16 -10.91 15.34 2.56
C THR A 16 -10.92 13.90 3.03
N GLY A 17 -12.10 13.26 3.05
CA GLY A 17 -12.21 11.83 3.26
C GLY A 17 -11.24 11.14 2.31
N GLY A 18 -10.12 10.67 2.85
CA GLY A 18 -8.92 10.37 2.09
C GLY A 18 -9.18 9.24 1.11
N GLU A 19 -8.78 9.42 -0.13
CA GLU A 19 -8.71 8.32 -1.10
C GLU A 19 -7.73 7.26 -0.57
N TYR A 20 -8.13 5.99 -0.62
CA TYR A 20 -7.27 4.88 -0.21
C TYR A 20 -5.97 4.87 -1.00
N GLN A 21 -4.86 4.63 -0.31
CA GLN A 21 -3.52 4.55 -0.92
C GLN A 21 -3.15 3.10 -1.23
N VAL A 22 -3.55 2.18 -0.34
CA VAL A 22 -3.29 0.74 -0.44
C VAL A 22 -4.61 -0.01 -0.46
N PHE A 23 -4.72 -1.01 -1.33
CA PHE A 23 -5.82 -1.97 -1.36
C PHE A 23 -5.32 -3.38 -1.03
N LEU A 24 -5.86 -3.98 0.04
CA LEU A 24 -5.55 -5.37 0.40
C LEU A 24 -6.61 -6.29 -0.21
N ASN A 25 -6.17 -7.25 -1.03
CA ASN A 25 -7.02 -8.25 -1.66
C ASN A 25 -6.62 -9.63 -1.11
N PHE A 26 -7.50 -10.28 -0.38
CA PHE A 26 -7.16 -11.49 0.37
C PHE A 26 -8.36 -12.40 0.58
N ARG A 27 -8.09 -13.64 0.99
CA ARG A 27 -9.15 -14.56 1.37
C ARG A 27 -9.45 -14.42 2.86
N GLY A 28 -10.62 -13.84 3.16
CA GLY A 28 -11.07 -13.61 4.54
C GLY A 28 -10.94 -14.82 5.47
N SER A 29 -11.39 -16.00 5.03
CA SER A 29 -11.33 -17.23 5.84
C SER A 29 -9.92 -17.70 6.18
N ASP A 30 -8.92 -17.29 5.39
CA ASP A 30 -7.58 -17.81 5.50
C ASP A 30 -6.69 -16.88 6.34
N THR A 31 -6.82 -15.56 6.15
CA THR A 31 -5.80 -14.62 6.65
C THR A 31 -6.35 -13.42 7.42
N ARG A 32 -7.68 -13.23 7.51
CA ARG A 32 -8.30 -12.01 8.06
C ARG A 32 -7.76 -11.62 9.43
N TYR A 33 -7.78 -12.54 10.39
CA TYR A 33 -7.36 -12.30 11.78
C TYR A 33 -5.91 -12.74 12.06
N GLY A 34 -5.13 -12.94 11.01
CA GLY A 34 -3.73 -13.37 11.08
C GLY A 34 -2.85 -12.39 10.33
N PHE A 35 -2.13 -12.89 9.33
CA PHE A 35 -1.19 -12.11 8.52
C PHE A 35 -1.77 -10.79 7.99
N THR A 36 -3.01 -10.80 7.47
CA THR A 36 -3.63 -9.61 6.89
C THR A 36 -3.93 -8.55 7.95
N ASP A 37 -4.35 -8.95 9.14
CA ASP A 37 -4.61 -8.03 10.26
C ASP A 37 -3.33 -7.29 10.67
N PHE A 38 -2.24 -8.05 10.85
CA PHE A 38 -0.94 -7.49 11.20
C PHE A 38 -0.40 -6.55 10.12
N LEU A 39 -0.56 -6.92 8.84
CA LEU A 39 -0.16 -6.06 7.74
C LEU A 39 -0.98 -4.77 7.71
N TYR A 40 -2.29 -4.87 7.88
CA TYR A 40 -3.17 -3.70 7.91
C TYR A 40 -2.80 -2.75 9.03
N HIS A 41 -2.67 -3.24 10.27
CA HIS A 41 -2.28 -2.41 11.40
C HIS A 41 -0.87 -1.84 11.23
N GLY A 42 0.09 -2.63 10.75
CA GLY A 42 1.44 -2.13 10.46
C GLY A 42 1.46 -0.97 9.45
N LEU A 43 0.56 -0.99 8.46
CA LEU A 43 0.41 0.11 7.50
C LEU A 43 -0.33 1.31 8.10
N VAL A 44 -1.45 1.08 8.79
CA VAL A 44 -2.27 2.14 9.40
C VAL A 44 -1.51 2.89 10.48
N ASP A 45 -0.72 2.20 11.30
CA ASP A 45 0.10 2.79 12.36
C ASP A 45 1.19 3.73 11.81
N THR A 46 1.53 3.59 10.53
CA THR A 46 2.45 4.50 9.80
C THR A 46 1.74 5.66 9.09
N GLY A 47 0.42 5.76 9.25
CA GLY A 47 -0.42 6.82 8.65
C GLY A 47 -0.87 6.53 7.21
N VAL A 48 -0.68 5.31 6.71
CA VAL A 48 -1.14 4.92 5.36
C VAL A 48 -2.65 4.67 5.37
N CYS A 49 -3.37 5.27 4.41
CA CYS A 49 -4.80 5.01 4.22
C CYS A 49 -4.98 3.67 3.50
N VAL A 50 -5.39 2.63 4.22
CA VAL A 50 -5.55 1.26 3.70
C VAL A 50 -7.02 0.89 3.56
N PHE A 51 -7.41 0.36 2.40
CA PHE A 51 -8.65 -0.38 2.25
C PHE A 51 -8.36 -1.85 2.51
N MET A 52 -8.90 -2.38 3.61
CA MET A 52 -8.96 -3.82 3.81
C MET A 52 -10.26 -4.31 3.18
N ASP A 53 -10.16 -5.17 2.18
CA ASP A 53 -11.35 -5.76 1.61
C ASP A 53 -12.05 -6.68 2.62
N GLU A 54 -13.26 -6.30 3.04
CA GLU A 54 -14.03 -7.06 4.02
C GLU A 54 -14.87 -8.17 3.37
N THR A 55 -14.68 -8.53 2.09
CA THR A 55 -15.61 -9.41 1.36
C THR A 55 -15.72 -10.84 1.90
N GLU A 56 -16.61 -10.98 2.88
CA GLU A 56 -17.62 -12.03 2.88
C GLU A 56 -18.96 -11.40 2.51
N LEU A 57 -19.03 -10.73 1.35
CA LEU A 57 -20.29 -10.16 0.84
C LEU A 57 -21.34 -11.27 0.81
N GLY A 58 -22.49 -10.99 1.43
CA GLY A 58 -23.61 -11.90 1.54
C GLY A 58 -24.07 -12.41 0.16
N VAL A 59 -24.69 -13.58 0.15
CA VAL A 59 -25.21 -14.20 -1.07
C VAL A 59 -26.15 -13.22 -1.79
N GLY A 60 -25.73 -12.73 -2.97
CA GLY A 60 -26.58 -11.92 -3.86
C GLY A 60 -26.05 -10.52 -4.22
N GLU A 61 -24.94 -10.05 -3.66
CA GLU A 61 -24.48 -8.68 -3.88
C GLU A 61 -23.56 -8.52 -5.11
N VAL A 62 -23.65 -7.36 -5.76
CA VAL A 62 -22.72 -6.85 -6.78
C VAL A 62 -21.48 -6.30 -6.05
N ILE A 63 -20.32 -6.21 -6.71
CA ILE A 63 -19.15 -5.49 -6.16
C ILE A 63 -19.64 -4.11 -5.72
N GLY A 64 -19.63 -3.82 -4.42
CA GLY A 64 -20.17 -2.57 -3.90
C GLY A 64 -19.46 -1.36 -4.53
N GLU A 65 -20.18 -0.26 -4.75
CA GLU A 65 -19.60 0.96 -5.33
C GLU A 65 -18.37 1.45 -4.55
N ASN A 66 -18.36 1.25 -3.23
CA ASN A 66 -17.23 1.56 -2.36
C ASN A 66 -15.98 0.70 -2.67
N LEU A 67 -16.17 -0.59 -2.97
CA LEU A 67 -15.11 -1.53 -3.32
C LEU A 67 -14.49 -1.16 -4.68
N LEU A 68 -15.31 -0.88 -5.70
CA LEU A 68 -14.83 -0.40 -7.00
C LEU A 68 -14.08 0.93 -6.88
N ARG A 69 -14.60 1.86 -6.07
CA ARG A 69 -13.93 3.14 -5.82
C ARG A 69 -12.59 2.95 -5.11
N ALA A 70 -12.53 2.08 -4.11
CA ALA A 70 -11.28 1.77 -3.41
C ALA A 70 -10.23 1.13 -4.32
N ILE A 71 -10.64 0.20 -5.18
CA ILE A 71 -9.78 -0.41 -6.20
C ILE A 71 -9.33 0.66 -7.20
N ASN A 72 -10.23 1.53 -7.68
CA ASN A 72 -9.87 2.53 -8.68
C ASN A 72 -8.99 3.66 -8.16
N ASN A 73 -9.05 3.99 -6.87
CA ASN A 73 -8.30 5.12 -6.32
C ASN A 73 -6.98 4.71 -5.66
N SER A 74 -6.82 3.44 -5.31
CA SER A 74 -5.57 2.92 -4.73
C SER A 74 -4.38 3.04 -5.67
N LYS A 75 -3.22 3.37 -5.07
CA LYS A 75 -1.92 3.47 -5.75
C LYS A 75 -1.16 2.15 -5.68
N ILE A 76 -1.35 1.40 -4.60
CA ILE A 76 -0.67 0.13 -4.35
C ILE A 76 -1.75 -0.93 -4.12
N TYR A 77 -1.59 -2.08 -4.75
CA TYR A 77 -2.42 -3.25 -4.54
C TYR A 77 -1.59 -4.37 -3.93
N ILE A 78 -2.11 -5.02 -2.90
CA ILE A 78 -1.43 -6.12 -2.23
C ILE A 78 -2.36 -7.34 -2.29
N PRO A 79 -2.28 -8.16 -3.37
CA PRO A 79 -2.92 -9.46 -3.40
C PRO A 79 -2.15 -10.43 -2.47
N ILE A 80 -2.85 -10.99 -1.48
CA ILE A 80 -2.35 -11.95 -0.51
C ILE A 80 -2.89 -13.33 -0.88
N PHE A 81 -2.11 -14.05 -1.69
CA PHE A 81 -2.43 -15.41 -2.12
C PHE A 81 -2.26 -16.37 -0.95
N SER A 82 -3.32 -17.12 -0.67
CA SER A 82 -3.43 -18.08 0.43
C SER A 82 -4.06 -19.38 -0.07
N GLN A 83 -4.09 -20.40 0.78
CA GLN A 83 -4.41 -21.78 0.39
C GLN A 83 -5.74 -21.92 -0.38
N THR A 84 -6.77 -21.17 0.00
CA THR A 84 -8.11 -21.24 -0.60
C THR A 84 -8.50 -19.99 -1.39
N TYR A 85 -7.55 -19.09 -1.65
CA TYR A 85 -7.82 -17.83 -2.37
C TYR A 85 -8.58 -18.02 -3.69
N ALA A 86 -8.14 -18.96 -4.55
CA ALA A 86 -8.80 -19.24 -5.84
C ALA A 86 -10.21 -19.88 -5.71
N SER A 87 -10.59 -20.33 -4.52
CA SER A 87 -11.96 -20.79 -4.26
C SER A 87 -12.95 -19.62 -4.14
N SER A 88 -12.47 -18.41 -3.88
CA SER A 88 -13.30 -17.20 -3.83
C SER A 88 -13.39 -16.54 -5.20
N LYS A 89 -14.58 -16.58 -5.82
CA LYS A 89 -14.85 -15.81 -7.04
C LYS A 89 -14.65 -14.30 -6.84
N TRP A 90 -14.84 -13.79 -5.62
CA TRP A 90 -14.68 -12.37 -5.32
C TRP A 90 -13.22 -11.94 -5.35
N CYS A 91 -12.35 -12.70 -4.65
CA CYS A 91 -10.91 -12.45 -4.69
C CYS A 91 -10.38 -12.45 -6.13
N LEU A 92 -10.84 -13.39 -6.96
CA LEU A 92 -10.45 -13.49 -8.38
C LEU A 92 -10.99 -12.35 -9.26
N ARG A 93 -12.22 -11.88 -9.02
CA ARG A 93 -12.78 -10.70 -9.72
C ARG A 93 -12.03 -9.42 -9.37
N GLU A 94 -11.69 -9.25 -8.10
CA GLU A 94 -10.88 -8.12 -7.64
C GLU A 94 -9.48 -8.17 -8.26
N LEU A 95 -8.86 -9.35 -8.33
CA LEU A 95 -7.56 -9.52 -8.97
C LEU A 95 -7.56 -9.05 -10.43
N VAL A 96 -8.62 -9.37 -11.19
CA VAL A 96 -8.78 -8.87 -12.57
C VAL A 96 -8.81 -7.34 -12.57
N HIS A 97 -9.59 -6.72 -11.70
CA HIS A 97 -9.65 -5.26 -11.62
C HIS A 97 -8.32 -4.62 -11.19
N ILE A 98 -7.57 -5.27 -10.30
CA ILE A 98 -6.24 -4.84 -9.87
C ILE A 98 -5.28 -4.83 -11.06
N VAL A 99 -5.22 -5.93 -11.81
CA VAL A 99 -4.36 -6.08 -13.00
C VAL A 99 -4.75 -5.10 -14.10
N ASP A 100 -6.05 -4.98 -14.39
CA ASP A 100 -6.58 -4.02 -15.36
C ASP A 100 -6.27 -2.57 -14.96
N ASN A 101 -6.27 -2.25 -13.67
CA ASN A 101 -5.94 -0.92 -13.21
C ASN A 101 -4.44 -0.63 -13.23
N ALA A 102 -3.59 -1.61 -12.91
CA ALA A 102 -2.14 -1.43 -12.90
C ALA A 102 -1.54 -1.38 -14.32
N SER A 103 -2.18 -2.03 -15.29
CA SER A 103 -1.73 -2.05 -16.70
C SER A 103 -2.05 -0.77 -17.49
N LYS A 104 -2.84 0.15 -16.93
CA LYS A 104 -3.17 1.43 -17.57
C LYS A 104 -1.91 2.30 -17.67
N LEU A 105 -1.55 2.67 -18.91
CA LEU A 105 -0.32 3.41 -19.26
C LEU A 105 -0.09 4.72 -18.49
N GLU A 106 -1.16 5.39 -18.07
CA GLU A 106 -1.09 6.65 -17.31
C GLU A 106 -1.03 6.44 -15.79
N SER A 107 -1.15 5.20 -15.33
CA SER A 107 -1.25 4.88 -13.92
C SER A 107 0.13 4.61 -13.31
N GLN A 108 0.50 5.38 -12.29
CA GLN A 108 1.67 5.11 -11.45
C GLN A 108 1.25 4.18 -10.30
N LYS A 109 0.71 3.01 -10.65
CA LYS A 109 0.17 2.04 -9.71
C LYS A 109 1.05 0.79 -9.65
N SER A 110 1.18 0.21 -8.47
CA SER A 110 2.09 -0.90 -8.20
C SER A 110 1.35 -2.07 -7.58
N ILE A 111 1.72 -3.30 -7.96
CA ILE A 111 1.20 -4.53 -7.36
C ILE A 111 2.32 -5.18 -6.56
N PHE A 112 2.05 -5.49 -5.30
CA PHE A 112 2.96 -6.12 -4.34
C PHE A 112 2.40 -7.48 -3.93
N PRO A 113 2.63 -8.54 -4.71
CA PRO A 113 2.07 -9.85 -4.39
C PRO A 113 2.74 -10.47 -3.17
N ILE A 114 1.93 -11.10 -2.32
CA ILE A 114 2.37 -11.88 -1.16
C ILE A 114 1.83 -13.30 -1.32
N PHE A 115 2.72 -14.27 -1.24
CA PHE A 115 2.42 -15.69 -1.35
C PHE A 115 2.55 -16.31 0.05
N LEU A 116 1.43 -16.49 0.74
CA LEU A 116 1.36 -16.97 2.12
C LEU A 116 0.92 -18.44 2.16
N ASP A 117 1.83 -19.33 2.59
CA ASP A 117 1.60 -20.78 2.65
C ASP A 117 1.14 -21.40 1.30
N VAL A 118 1.51 -20.75 0.20
CA VAL A 118 1.29 -21.19 -1.19
C VAL A 118 2.60 -21.18 -1.95
N GLU A 119 2.74 -22.12 -2.87
CA GLU A 119 3.89 -22.18 -3.75
C GLU A 119 3.62 -21.37 -5.03
N PRO A 120 4.63 -20.74 -5.67
CA PRO A 120 4.44 -20.08 -6.97
C PRO A 120 3.80 -20.99 -8.04
N GLU A 121 4.05 -22.31 -7.96
CA GLU A 121 3.42 -23.33 -8.80
C GLU A 121 1.91 -23.40 -8.68
N ASP A 122 1.35 -23.07 -7.50
CA ASP A 122 -0.09 -22.96 -7.29
C ASP A 122 -0.67 -21.85 -8.19
N ILE A 123 0.01 -20.69 -8.24
CA ILE A 123 -0.41 -19.50 -9.01
C ILE A 123 -0.26 -19.73 -10.50
N LYS A 124 0.81 -20.43 -10.90
CA LYS A 124 1.03 -20.93 -12.27
C LYS A 124 0.02 -21.99 -12.70
N LEU A 125 -0.89 -22.40 -11.82
CA LEU A 125 -1.91 -23.42 -12.05
C LEU A 125 -1.31 -24.78 -12.41
N LYS A 126 -0.08 -25.05 -11.94
CA LYS A 126 0.63 -26.32 -12.14
C LYS A 126 0.30 -27.34 -11.06
N THR A 127 -0.37 -26.91 -9.99
CA THR A 127 -0.85 -27.79 -8.92
C THR A 127 -2.38 -27.88 -8.92
N PRO A 128 -2.96 -28.95 -8.35
CA PRO A 128 -4.40 -29.10 -8.20
C PRO A 128 -5.05 -27.98 -7.37
N ARG A 129 -4.32 -27.36 -6.43
CA ARG A 129 -4.89 -26.45 -5.42
C ARG A 129 -5.71 -25.32 -6.03
N TYR A 130 -5.14 -24.58 -6.98
CA TYR A 130 -5.85 -23.49 -7.67
C TYR A 130 -6.50 -23.96 -8.97
N SER A 131 -5.90 -24.92 -9.67
CA SER A 131 -6.46 -25.42 -10.92
C SER A 131 -7.82 -26.11 -10.72
N ASP A 132 -8.00 -26.93 -9.68
CA ASP A 132 -9.28 -27.57 -9.35
C ASP A 132 -10.33 -26.54 -8.92
N ALA A 133 -9.93 -25.54 -8.12
CA ALA A 133 -10.83 -24.46 -7.73
C ALA A 133 -11.35 -23.68 -8.95
N LEU A 134 -10.48 -23.37 -9.92
CA LEU A 134 -10.88 -22.74 -11.17
C LEU A 134 -11.75 -23.64 -12.05
N LEU A 135 -11.48 -24.95 -12.10
CA LEU A 135 -12.32 -25.92 -12.81
C LEU A 135 -13.73 -26.00 -12.23
N GLU A 136 -13.86 -25.92 -10.91
CA GLU A 136 -15.18 -25.87 -10.26
C GLU A 136 -15.95 -24.61 -10.64
N HIS A 137 -15.28 -23.45 -10.65
CA HIS A 137 -15.90 -22.20 -11.08
C HIS A 137 -16.26 -22.21 -12.56
N GLU A 138 -15.48 -22.88 -13.42
CA GLU A 138 -15.69 -22.92 -14.87
C GLU A 138 -17.05 -23.52 -15.24
N LYS A 139 -17.62 -24.38 -14.39
CA LYS A 139 -18.98 -24.91 -14.53
C LYS A 139 -20.06 -23.83 -14.47
N LYS A 140 -19.82 -22.73 -13.76
CA LYS A 140 -20.78 -21.64 -13.53
C LYS A 140 -20.39 -20.33 -14.21
N PHE A 141 -19.09 -20.07 -14.36
CA PHE A 141 -18.53 -18.81 -14.84
C PHE A 141 -17.44 -19.02 -15.91
N PRO A 142 -17.72 -19.74 -17.02
CA PRO A 142 -16.70 -20.15 -17.99
C PRO A 142 -15.99 -18.98 -18.68
N VAL A 143 -16.68 -17.84 -18.84
CA VAL A 143 -16.09 -16.63 -19.43
C VAL A 143 -15.17 -15.93 -18.44
N GLU A 144 -15.59 -15.79 -17.19
CA GLU A 144 -14.80 -15.10 -16.15
C GLU A 144 -13.53 -15.86 -15.79
N VAL A 145 -13.59 -17.20 -15.73
CA VAL A 145 -12.42 -18.04 -15.43
C VAL A 145 -11.26 -17.78 -16.40
N LYS A 146 -11.53 -17.47 -17.68
CA LYS A 146 -10.48 -17.09 -18.64
C LYS A 146 -9.76 -15.81 -18.22
N LEU A 147 -10.51 -14.82 -17.71
CA LEU A 147 -9.95 -13.57 -17.21
C LEU A 147 -9.17 -13.80 -15.91
N TRP A 148 -9.68 -14.64 -15.01
CA TRP A 148 -9.00 -14.98 -13.77
C TRP A 148 -7.67 -15.68 -14.01
N ARG A 149 -7.63 -16.67 -14.92
CA ARG A 149 -6.38 -17.35 -15.33
C ARG A 149 -5.36 -16.36 -15.88
N LYS A 150 -5.81 -15.41 -16.71
CA LYS A 150 -4.95 -14.36 -17.26
C LYS A 150 -4.40 -13.45 -16.15
N ALA A 151 -5.24 -12.97 -15.24
CA ALA A 151 -4.81 -12.11 -14.14
C ALA A 151 -3.81 -12.80 -13.19
N LEU A 152 -4.04 -14.08 -12.86
CA LEU A 152 -3.08 -14.88 -12.08
C LEU A 152 -1.73 -15.01 -12.78
N ALA A 153 -1.73 -15.26 -14.10
CA ALA A 153 -0.50 -15.34 -14.88
C ALA A 153 0.24 -14.00 -14.94
N GLU A 154 -0.47 -12.88 -15.06
CA GLU A 154 0.17 -11.55 -15.06
C GLU A 154 0.79 -11.20 -13.72
N VAL A 155 0.14 -11.56 -12.59
CA VAL A 155 0.69 -11.31 -11.25
C VAL A 155 1.85 -12.23 -10.91
N ASP A 156 1.89 -13.46 -11.44
CA ASP A 156 3.02 -14.40 -11.26
C ASP A 156 4.35 -13.86 -11.82
N GLU A 157 4.30 -13.03 -12.86
CA GLU A 157 5.48 -12.37 -13.43
C GLU A 157 6.01 -11.22 -12.55
N ILE A 158 5.25 -10.81 -11.53
CA ILE A 158 5.60 -9.72 -10.61
C ILE A 158 6.34 -10.30 -9.40
N LYS A 159 7.51 -9.74 -9.10
CA LYS A 159 8.27 -10.12 -7.90
C LYS A 159 7.50 -9.76 -6.64
N GLY A 160 7.34 -10.73 -5.75
CA GLY A 160 6.65 -10.59 -4.47
C GLY A 160 7.40 -11.26 -3.32
N TRP A 161 6.72 -11.40 -2.18
CA TRP A 161 7.23 -12.09 -1.00
C TRP A 161 6.64 -13.48 -0.89
N ASN A 162 7.50 -14.50 -0.89
CA ASN A 162 7.12 -15.88 -0.59
C ASN A 162 7.30 -16.10 0.91
N VAL A 163 6.21 -16.19 1.66
CA VAL A 163 6.23 -16.38 3.12
C VAL A 163 6.16 -17.87 3.41
N LYS A 164 7.28 -18.43 3.83
CA LYS A 164 7.36 -19.85 4.20
C LYS A 164 6.91 -20.08 5.64
N LYS A 165 6.53 -21.32 5.95
CA LYS A 165 6.06 -21.73 7.28
C LYS A 165 7.07 -21.52 8.42
N ASP A 166 8.36 -21.55 8.08
CA ASP A 166 9.48 -21.37 9.00
C ASP A 166 9.99 -19.92 9.08
N GLU A 167 9.38 -19.01 8.32
CA GLU A 167 9.73 -17.59 8.32
C GLU A 167 8.82 -16.77 9.24
N SER A 168 9.41 -15.74 9.86
CA SER A 168 8.65 -14.81 10.70
C SER A 168 7.74 -13.93 9.85
N GLN A 169 6.43 -14.17 9.94
CA GLN A 169 5.40 -13.33 9.32
C GLN A 169 5.54 -11.85 9.72
N ALA A 170 5.91 -11.57 10.97
CA ALA A 170 6.14 -10.20 11.45
C ALA A 170 7.28 -9.50 10.70
N THR A 171 8.35 -10.24 10.35
CA THR A 171 9.45 -9.70 9.55
C THR A 171 8.98 -9.34 8.15
N ILE A 172 8.16 -10.19 7.53
CA ILE A 172 7.59 -9.90 6.21
C ILE A 172 6.66 -8.69 6.27
N VAL A 173 5.78 -8.60 7.28
CA VAL A 173 4.93 -7.43 7.49
C VAL A 173 5.77 -6.16 7.53
N LYS A 174 6.85 -6.15 8.33
CA LYS A 174 7.74 -5.00 8.43
C LYS A 174 8.36 -4.62 7.07
N LEU A 175 8.86 -5.60 6.32
CA LEU A 175 9.45 -5.37 5.00
C LEU A 175 8.43 -4.82 3.99
N VAL A 176 7.19 -5.33 4.02
CA VAL A 176 6.12 -4.85 3.14
C VAL A 176 5.71 -3.43 3.51
N VAL A 177 5.58 -3.12 4.81
CA VAL A 177 5.28 -1.76 5.30
C VAL A 177 6.36 -0.78 4.86
N GLU A 178 7.64 -1.10 5.09
CA GLU A 178 8.78 -0.29 4.64
C GLU A 178 8.73 -0.07 3.12
N ARG A 179 8.46 -1.12 2.34
CA ARG A 179 8.37 -1.02 0.88
C ARG A 179 7.20 -0.18 0.40
N VAL A 180 6.06 -0.24 1.09
CA VAL A 180 4.89 0.61 0.80
C VAL A 180 5.22 2.07 1.07
N LEU A 181 5.86 2.37 2.20
CA LEU A 181 6.28 3.73 2.52
C LEU A 181 7.26 4.26 1.46
N GLU A 182 8.27 3.47 1.08
CA GLU A 182 9.18 3.83 -0.01
C GLU A 182 8.44 4.13 -1.31
N GLU A 183 7.47 3.31 -1.71
CA GLU A 183 6.72 3.48 -2.95
C GLU A 183 5.82 4.74 -2.92
N LEU A 184 5.22 5.03 -1.77
CA LEU A 184 4.44 6.25 -1.56
C LEU A 184 5.34 7.51 -1.49
N GLU A 185 6.58 7.37 -1.01
CA GLU A 185 7.60 8.44 -0.90
C GLU A 185 8.49 8.60 -2.14
N LEU A 186 8.58 7.59 -3.02
CA LEU A 186 9.25 7.67 -4.31
C LEU A 186 8.63 8.76 -5.20
N LYS A 187 7.37 9.15 -4.93
CA LYS A 187 6.72 10.31 -5.55
C LYS A 187 7.05 11.65 -4.91
N GLN A 188 7.51 11.69 -3.64
CA GLN A 188 8.04 12.93 -3.06
C GLN A 188 9.40 13.31 -3.69
N ARG A 189 10.12 12.36 -4.29
CA ARG A 189 11.42 12.59 -4.99
C ARG A 189 11.33 13.04 -6.45
N LEU A 190 10.13 13.23 -7.01
CA LEU A 190 9.97 13.99 -8.27
C LEU A 190 9.99 15.51 -8.04
N VAL A 191 10.47 15.95 -6.87
CA VAL A 191 10.97 17.30 -6.61
C VAL A 191 12.30 17.50 -7.39
N PRO A 192 12.55 18.66 -8.04
CA PRO A 192 13.57 18.80 -9.07
C PRO A 192 14.99 18.47 -8.61
N LYS A 193 15.78 17.82 -9.49
CA LYS A 193 17.20 17.43 -9.34
C LYS A 193 18.21 18.58 -9.14
N HIS A 194 17.79 19.74 -8.63
CA HIS A 194 18.64 20.92 -8.42
C HIS A 194 18.71 21.38 -6.97
N LEU A 195 18.82 20.43 -6.04
CA LEU A 195 19.05 20.73 -4.61
C LEU A 195 20.31 20.02 -4.07
N VAL A 196 21.40 20.04 -4.85
CA VAL A 196 22.71 19.52 -4.43
C VAL A 196 23.26 20.29 -3.21
N GLU A 197 22.85 21.54 -2.99
CA GLU A 197 23.29 22.35 -1.84
C GLU A 197 22.58 22.06 -0.51
N LEU A 198 21.42 21.39 -0.52
CA LEU A 198 20.62 21.18 0.70
C LEU A 198 21.14 20.01 1.54
N HIS A 199 21.68 18.97 0.89
CA HIS A 199 22.16 17.77 1.56
C HIS A 199 23.36 18.04 2.49
N ASN A 200 24.28 18.92 2.08
CA ASN A 200 25.41 19.31 2.92
C ASN A 200 24.97 20.11 4.16
N ARG A 201 23.93 20.95 4.02
CA ARG A 201 23.40 21.76 5.14
C ARG A 201 22.61 20.91 6.13
N VAL A 202 21.84 19.95 5.63
CA VAL A 202 21.11 18.97 6.46
C VAL A 202 22.10 18.09 7.22
N LYS A 203 23.12 17.55 6.56
CA LYS A 203 24.16 16.74 7.22
C LYS A 203 24.89 17.51 8.34
N GLN A 204 25.26 18.77 8.09
CA GLN A 204 25.86 19.63 9.11
C GLN A 204 24.91 19.86 10.31
N LEU A 205 23.60 20.02 10.06
CA LEU A 205 22.61 20.12 11.13
C LEU A 205 22.46 18.82 11.91
N THR A 206 22.46 17.66 11.25
CA THR A 206 22.39 16.36 11.92
C THR A 206 23.62 16.09 12.79
N GLU A 207 24.82 16.47 12.32
CA GLU A 207 26.06 16.40 13.10
C GLU A 207 26.03 17.35 14.32
N LEU A 208 25.42 18.53 14.19
CA LEU A 208 25.23 19.47 15.31
C LEU A 208 24.17 19.00 16.31
N LEU A 209 23.12 18.32 15.84
CA LEU A 209 22.05 17.78 16.67
C LEU A 209 22.55 16.66 17.59
N ASP A 210 23.44 15.79 17.10
CA ASP A 210 24.09 14.73 17.89
C ASP A 210 23.06 13.99 18.78
N VAL A 211 22.04 13.46 18.12
CA VAL A 211 20.77 12.98 18.71
C VAL A 211 20.90 11.79 19.68
N ASN A 212 22.12 11.31 19.92
CA ASN A 212 22.44 10.21 20.82
C ASN A 212 22.91 10.67 22.22
N HIS A 213 22.97 11.97 22.49
CA HIS A 213 23.33 12.51 23.80
C HIS A 213 22.10 12.77 24.68
N LEU A 214 22.18 12.50 25.98
CA LEU A 214 21.08 12.61 26.95
C LEU A 214 20.69 14.06 27.34
N ASP A 215 21.25 15.07 26.67
CA ASP A 215 21.09 16.49 27.02
C ASP A 215 20.18 17.25 26.04
N VAL A 216 19.48 18.27 26.54
CA VAL A 216 18.63 19.14 25.71
C VAL A 216 19.49 20.22 25.02
N ARG A 217 19.42 20.29 23.69
CA ARG A 217 20.12 21.30 22.87
C ARG A 217 19.14 22.18 22.11
N LEU A 218 19.42 23.49 22.06
CA LEU A 218 18.68 24.46 21.25
C LEU A 218 19.52 24.85 20.04
N ILE A 219 18.96 24.74 18.83
CA ILE A 219 19.65 25.12 17.58
C ILE A 219 18.85 26.19 16.86
N GLY A 220 19.51 27.31 16.54
CA GLY A 220 18.93 28.41 15.76
C GLY A 220 19.48 28.46 14.34
N ILE A 221 18.59 28.48 13.34
CA ILE A 221 18.95 28.66 11.92
C ILE A 221 18.79 30.14 11.56
N TYR A 222 19.89 30.84 11.27
CA TYR A 222 19.88 32.27 10.90
C TYR A 222 20.57 32.55 9.56
N GLY A 223 20.29 33.70 8.96
CA GLY A 223 20.83 34.10 7.65
C GLY A 223 19.91 35.03 6.87
N MET A 224 20.36 35.53 5.72
CA MET A 224 19.63 36.50 4.89
C MET A 224 18.26 35.98 4.42
N GLY A 225 17.34 36.89 4.07
CA GLY A 225 16.05 36.55 3.48
C GLY A 225 16.20 35.74 2.18
N GLY A 226 15.31 34.78 1.93
CA GLY A 226 15.31 33.98 0.69
C GLY A 226 16.32 32.81 0.63
N ILE A 227 17.25 32.69 1.58
CA ILE A 227 18.31 31.66 1.55
C ILE A 227 17.85 30.22 1.87
N GLY A 228 16.54 30.02 2.03
CA GLY A 228 15.96 28.68 2.26
C GLY A 228 15.94 28.20 3.71
N LYS A 229 16.07 29.09 4.72
CA LYS A 229 16.02 28.71 6.15
C LYS A 229 14.74 27.92 6.51
N THR A 230 13.59 28.43 6.07
CA THR A 230 12.29 27.79 6.29
C THR A 230 12.17 26.46 5.55
N THR A 231 12.80 26.35 4.37
CA THR A 231 12.85 25.10 3.60
C THR A 231 13.69 24.06 4.34
N ILE A 232 14.86 24.45 4.86
CA ILE A 232 15.73 23.55 5.63
C ILE A 232 15.04 23.09 6.92
N ALA A 233 14.37 23.99 7.64
CA ALA A 233 13.62 23.63 8.85
C ALA A 233 12.44 22.67 8.63
N LYS A 234 11.94 22.55 7.39
CA LYS A 234 10.85 21.62 7.02
C LYS A 234 11.34 20.29 6.48
N VAL A 235 12.59 20.23 6.02
CA VAL A 235 13.19 19.04 5.40
C VAL A 235 13.99 18.22 6.43
N ASN A 236 14.24 18.78 7.62
CA ASN A 236 14.92 18.14 8.74
C ASN A 236 13.92 17.53 9.72
#